data_AF-A0AAV5RQL9-F1
#
_entry.id   AF-A0AAV5RQL9-F1
#
_cell.length_a   1.000
_cell.length_b   1.000
_cell.length_c   1.000
_cell.angle_alpha   90.00
_cell.angle_beta   90.00
_cell.angle_gamma   90.00
#
_symmetry.space_group_name_H-M   'P 1'
#
loop_
_entity.id
_entity.type
_entity.pdbx_description
1 polymer ?
#
loop_
_entity_poly.entity_id
_entity_poly.type
_entity_poly.pdbx_seq_one_letter_code
_entity_poly.pdbx_strand_id
1 'polypeptide(L)'
;MAVPGYYELYRRSTIGNSLVDALDTLISDGRIEASLAMRVLESFDKVVAETLKEKTQSKLTVKGNLDTYGFCDDVWTFIVKKCKVTVEGNNDEVIDVDKLRIVACNSKKSE
;
A
#
# COMPACT_ATOMS: atom_id res chain seq x y z
N MET A 1 -5.47 19.67 13.22
CA MET A 1 -5.06 20.13 11.88
C MET A 1 -4.50 18.93 11.14
N ALA A 2 -5.21 18.41 10.15
CA ALA A 2 -4.64 17.39 9.28
C ALA A 2 -3.64 18.08 8.35
N VAL A 3 -2.36 17.69 8.43
CA VAL A 3 -1.41 18.02 7.36
C VAL A 3 -1.98 17.41 6.07
N PRO A 4 -1.92 18.08 4.90
CA PRO A 4 -2.34 17.48 3.64
C PRO A 4 -1.45 16.25 3.36
N GLY A 5 -1.90 15.10 3.85
CA GLY A 5 -1.05 13.97 4.19
C GLY A 5 -0.90 13.00 3.03
N TYR A 6 0.25 12.33 2.98
CA TYR A 6 0.40 11.14 2.16
C TYR A 6 -0.46 10.01 2.76
N TYR A 7 -0.97 9.09 1.93
CA TYR A 7 -1.80 8.00 2.42
C TYR A 7 -0.99 7.03 3.29
N GLU A 8 -1.51 6.73 4.47
CA GLU A 8 -0.95 5.72 5.38
C GLU A 8 -1.22 4.28 4.91
N LEU A 9 -1.93 4.10 3.78
CA LEU A 9 -2.31 2.80 3.20
C LEU A 9 -1.10 1.86 3.09
N TYR A 10 0.05 2.40 2.67
CA TYR A 10 1.26 1.62 2.44
C TYR A 10 1.92 1.10 3.72
N ARG A 11 1.55 1.60 4.91
CA ARG A 11 2.03 1.03 6.18
C ARG A 11 1.57 -0.43 6.37
N ARG A 12 0.50 -0.86 5.69
CA ARG A 12 -0.01 -2.24 5.71
C ARG A 12 0.68 -3.18 4.71
N SER A 13 1.57 -2.65 3.87
CA SER A 13 2.40 -3.46 2.97
C SER A 13 3.42 -4.27 3.77
N THR A 14 4.06 -5.26 3.15
CA THR A 14 5.11 -6.05 3.80
C THR A 14 6.22 -5.15 4.38
N ILE A 15 6.73 -4.20 3.59
CA ILE A 15 7.77 -3.26 4.04
C ILE A 15 7.27 -2.32 5.14
N GLY A 16 6.00 -1.89 5.06
CA GLY A 16 5.38 -1.04 6.08
C GLY A 16 5.23 -1.77 7.42
N ASN A 17 4.70 -2.99 7.41
CA ASN A 17 4.56 -3.80 8.63
C ASN A 17 5.94 -4.09 9.25
N SER A 18 6.93 -4.47 8.44
CA SER A 18 8.29 -4.69 8.95
C SER A 18 8.90 -3.43 9.59
N LEU A 19 8.60 -2.24 9.06
CA LEU A 19 9.02 -0.98 9.68
C LEU A 19 8.30 -0.74 11.01
N VAL A 20 6.99 -0.97 11.07
CA VAL A 20 6.20 -0.84 12.30
C VAL A 20 6.73 -1.78 13.38
N ASP A 21 6.93 -3.06 13.07
CA ASP A 21 7.46 -4.05 14.00
C ASP A 21 8.85 -3.66 14.54
N ALA A 22 9.72 -3.13 13.66
CA ALA A 22 11.04 -2.66 14.05
C ALA A 22 10.98 -1.42 14.97
N LEU A 23 10.08 -0.48 14.70
CA LEU A 23 9.86 0.69 15.54
C LEU A 23 9.29 0.29 16.91
N ASP A 24 8.31 -0.62 16.94
CA ASP A 24 7.72 -1.15 18.17
C ASP A 24 8.75 -1.87 19.05
N THR A 25 9.69 -2.58 18.42
CA THR A 25 10.83 -3.20 19.13
C THR A 25 11.71 -2.13 19.77
N LEU A 26 12.08 -1.07 19.04
CA LEU A 26 12.90 0.02 19.58
C LEU A 26 12.20 0.80 20.70
N ILE A 27 10.88 0.96 20.63
CA ILE A 27 10.09 1.57 21.70
C ILE A 27 10.09 0.65 22.93
N SER A 28 9.84 -0.64 22.74
CA SER A 28 9.80 -1.64 23.82
C SER A 28 11.13 -1.74 24.56
N ASP A 29 12.24 -1.61 23.83
CA ASP A 29 13.59 -1.57 24.38
C ASP A 29 13.95 -0.23 25.04
N GLY A 30 13.05 0.77 25.03
CA GLY A 30 13.29 2.11 25.58
C GLY A 30 14.32 2.93 24.80
N ARG A 31 14.58 2.58 23.53
CA ARG A 31 15.61 3.23 22.70
C ARG A 31 15.09 4.47 21.98
N ILE A 32 13.79 4.51 21.68
CA ILE A 32 13.12 5.66 21.07
C ILE A 32 11.77 5.91 21.73
N GLU A 33 11.32 7.15 21.68
CA GLU A 33 9.96 7.54 22.08
C GLU A 33 8.95 7.25 20.97
N ALA A 34 7.70 6.96 21.34
CA ALA A 34 6.61 6.71 20.39
C ALA A 34 6.35 7.92 19.46
N SER A 35 6.59 9.14 19.95
CA SER A 35 6.47 10.37 19.16
C SER A 35 7.49 10.43 18.02
N LEU A 36 8.68 9.86 18.20
CA LEU A 36 9.69 9.76 17.14
C LEU A 36 9.31 8.71 16.11
N ALA A 37 8.79 7.55 16.54
CA ALA A 37 8.32 6.50 15.64
C ALA A 37 7.21 7.00 14.70
N MET A 38 6.26 7.79 15.22
CA MET A 38 5.22 8.43 14.38
C MET A 38 5.83 9.32 13.28
N ARG A 39 6.86 10.11 13.60
CA ARG A 39 7.55 10.96 12.60
C ARG A 39 8.29 10.13 11.54
N VAL A 40 8.81 8.97 11.91
CA VAL A 40 9.42 8.03 10.96
C VAL A 40 8.36 7.45 10.03
N LEU A 41 7.18 7.10 10.54
CA LEU A 41 6.06 6.61 9.74
C LEU A 41 5.51 7.68 8.78
N GLU A 42 5.38 8.93 9.23
CA GLU A 42 5.02 10.06 8.35
C GLU A 42 6.04 10.24 7.21
N SER A 43 7.33 10.07 7.52
CA SER A 43 8.41 10.12 6.52
C SER A 43 8.32 8.95 5.55
N PHE A 44 7.99 7.75 6.04
CA PHE A 44 7.78 6.56 5.22
C PHE A 44 6.61 6.75 4.24
N ASP A 45 5.48 7.30 4.69
CA ASP A 45 4.31 7.52 3.82
C ASP A 45 4.65 8.40 2.63
N LYS A 46 5.46 9.46 2.87
CA LYS A 46 5.99 10.32 1.81
C LYS A 46 6.90 9.55 0.86
N VAL A 47 7.92 8.88 1.39
CA VAL A 47 8.98 8.23 0.60
C VAL A 47 8.41 7.12 -0.28
N VAL A 48 7.47 6.32 0.23
CA VAL A 48 6.85 5.24 -0.55
C VAL A 48 5.99 5.79 -1.68
N ALA A 49 5.17 6.82 -1.41
CA ALA A 49 4.33 7.43 -2.45
C ALA A 49 5.17 8.02 -3.59
N GLU A 50 6.26 8.71 -3.27
CA GLU A 50 7.19 9.29 -4.27
C GLU A 50 7.94 8.19 -5.02
N THR A 51 8.47 7.19 -4.30
CA THR A 51 9.25 6.11 -4.89
C THR A 51 8.42 5.26 -5.85
N LEU A 52 7.17 4.92 -5.48
CA LEU A 52 6.29 4.16 -6.36
C LEU A 52 5.95 4.94 -7.63
N LYS A 53 5.76 6.25 -7.52
CA LYS A 53 5.48 7.12 -8.67
C LYS A 53 6.67 7.24 -9.62
N GLU A 54 7.88 7.39 -9.08
CA GLU A 54 9.07 7.74 -9.87
C GLU A 54 9.87 6.54 -10.35
N LYS A 55 9.90 5.45 -9.57
CA LYS A 55 10.82 4.32 -9.78
C LYS A 55 10.15 3.05 -10.27
N THR A 56 8.86 3.07 -10.56
CA THR A 56 8.15 1.90 -11.13
C THR A 56 7.69 2.17 -12.56
N GLN A 57 7.87 1.17 -13.43
CA GLN A 57 7.47 1.23 -14.84
C GLN A 57 6.68 -0.01 -15.28
N SER A 58 6.63 -1.04 -14.44
CA SER A 58 5.91 -2.27 -14.72
C SER A 58 4.41 -2.02 -14.81
N LYS A 59 3.76 -2.71 -15.74
CA LYS A 59 2.31 -2.69 -15.90
C LYS A 59 1.74 -4.04 -15.49
N LEU A 60 0.62 -3.99 -14.79
CA LEU A 60 -0.08 -5.17 -14.30
C LEU A 60 -1.49 -5.21 -14.89
N THR A 61 -1.89 -6.37 -15.39
CA THR A 61 -3.26 -6.65 -15.83
C THR A 61 -3.86 -7.69 -14.90
N VAL A 62 -4.97 -7.35 -14.23
CA VAL A 62 -5.72 -8.27 -13.34
C VAL A 62 -7.01 -8.69 -14.03
N LYS A 63 -7.21 -10.00 -14.21
CA LYS A 63 -8.45 -10.58 -14.76
C LYS A 63 -9.01 -11.62 -13.80
N GLY A 64 -10.27 -11.53 -13.41
CA GLY A 64 -10.91 -12.50 -12.53
C GLY A 64 -12.36 -12.16 -12.23
N ASN A 65 -12.96 -12.88 -11.30
CA ASN A 65 -14.35 -12.68 -10.92
C ASN A 65 -14.45 -11.68 -9.77
N LEU A 66 -15.18 -10.59 -9.95
CA LEU A 66 -15.47 -9.65 -8.86
C LEU A 66 -16.43 -10.31 -7.87
N ASP A 67 -15.98 -10.49 -6.63
CA ASP A 67 -16.76 -11.10 -5.53
C ASP A 67 -17.53 -10.02 -4.76
N THR A 68 -16.82 -9.00 -4.29
CA THR A 68 -17.41 -7.84 -3.59
C THR A 68 -16.67 -6.56 -3.95
N TYR A 69 -17.38 -5.44 -3.87
CA TYR A 69 -16.81 -4.10 -4.02
C TYR A 69 -17.41 -3.14 -2.99
N GLY A 70 -16.70 -2.08 -2.67
CA GLY A 70 -17.17 -1.02 -1.79
C GLY A 70 -16.42 0.28 -2.04
N PHE A 71 -17.12 1.39 -1.83
CA PHE A 71 -16.57 2.74 -1.90
C PHE A 71 -17.05 3.53 -0.68
N CYS A 72 -16.11 4.04 0.11
CA CYS A 72 -16.35 4.88 1.28
C CYS A 72 -15.13 5.76 1.51
N ASP A 73 -15.32 7.01 1.90
CA ASP A 73 -14.25 7.97 2.23
C ASP A 73 -13.14 8.06 1.17
N ASP A 74 -13.53 8.15 -0.12
CA ASP A 74 -12.60 8.20 -1.26
C ASP A 74 -11.68 6.98 -1.42
N VAL A 75 -12.02 5.86 -0.79
CA VAL A 75 -11.30 4.59 -0.90
C VAL A 75 -12.19 3.53 -1.55
N TRP A 76 -11.69 2.98 -2.65
CA TRP A 76 -12.25 1.79 -3.28
C TRP A 76 -11.64 0.53 -2.67
N THR A 77 -12.49 -0.45 -2.38
CA THR A 77 -12.06 -1.81 -2.00
C THR A 77 -12.74 -2.83 -2.92
N PHE A 78 -11.95 -3.74 -3.48
CA PHE A 78 -12.43 -4.86 -4.30
C PHE A 78 -11.90 -6.17 -3.75
N ILE A 79 -12.72 -7.21 -3.81
CA ILE A 79 -12.31 -8.60 -3.64
C ILE A 79 -12.53 -9.30 -4.97
N VAL A 80 -11.45 -9.79 -5.58
CA VAL A 80 -11.46 -10.53 -6.84
C VAL A 80 -11.09 -11.98 -6.55
N LYS A 81 -11.88 -12.94 -7.03
CA LYS A 81 -11.64 -14.39 -6.89
C LYS A 81 -11.22 -15.01 -8.22
N LYS A 82 -10.46 -16.11 -8.14
CA LYS A 82 -9.95 -16.87 -9.30
C LYS A 82 -9.34 -15.93 -10.34
N CYS A 83 -8.44 -15.07 -9.90
CA CYS A 83 -7.84 -14.05 -10.74
C CYS A 83 -6.47 -14.47 -11.26
N LYS A 84 -6.17 -14.02 -12.48
CA LYS A 84 -4.86 -14.05 -13.10
C LYS A 84 -4.28 -12.65 -13.08
N VAL A 85 -3.10 -12.50 -12.52
CA VAL A 85 -2.32 -11.26 -12.54
C VAL A 85 -1.21 -11.45 -13.57
N THR A 86 -1.26 -10.69 -14.65
CA THR A 86 -0.22 -10.67 -15.68
C THR A 86 0.71 -9.50 -15.41
N VAL A 87 2.00 -9.79 -15.26
CA VAL A 87 3.07 -8.80 -15.20
C VAL A 87 3.59 -8.59 -16.61
N GLU A 88 3.31 -7.43 -17.19
CA GLU A 88 3.75 -7.10 -18.55
C GLU A 88 5.26 -6.86 -18.58
N GLY A 89 5.96 -7.52 -19.50
CA GLY A 89 7.41 -7.44 -19.63
C GLY A 89 7.91 -8.02 -20.96
N ASN A 90 9.21 -8.31 -21.07
CA ASN A 90 9.75 -8.98 -22.27
C ASN A 90 9.23 -10.42 -22.43
N ASN A 91 8.91 -11.07 -21.31
CA ASN A 91 8.16 -12.31 -21.24
C ASN A 91 7.05 -12.09 -20.22
N ASP A 92 5.79 -12.12 -20.65
CA ASP A 92 4.66 -11.93 -19.75
C ASP A 92 4.61 -13.06 -18.72
N GLU A 93 4.72 -12.70 -17.44
CA GLU A 93 4.56 -13.63 -16.33
C GLU A 93 3.12 -13.63 -15.87
N VAL A 94 2.51 -14.81 -15.75
CA VAL A 94 1.12 -14.96 -15.30
C VAL A 94 1.09 -15.67 -13.96
N ILE A 95 0.50 -14.99 -12.97
CA ILE A 95 0.36 -15.47 -11.60
C ILE A 95 -1.11 -15.78 -11.34
N ASP A 96 -1.42 -17.05 -11.04
CA ASP A 96 -2.76 -17.47 -10.61
C ASP A 96 -2.95 -17.18 -9.11
N VAL A 97 -4.06 -16.53 -8.77
CA VAL A 97 -4.39 -16.09 -7.40
C VAL A 97 -5.86 -16.43 -7.09
N ASP A 98 -6.08 -17.22 -6.05
CA ASP A 98 -7.44 -17.64 -5.66
C ASP A 98 -8.32 -16.48 -5.18
N LYS A 99 -7.72 -15.54 -4.44
CA LYS A 99 -8.41 -14.38 -3.87
C LYS A 99 -7.45 -13.20 -3.72
N LEU A 100 -7.74 -12.09 -4.39
CA LEU A 100 -7.02 -10.84 -4.33
C LEU A 100 -7.88 -9.75 -3.71
N ARG A 101 -7.34 -9.03 -2.72
CA ARG A 101 -7.95 -7.80 -2.19
C ARG A 101 -7.22 -6.60 -2.78
N ILE A 102 -7.95 -5.69 -3.40
CA ILE A 102 -7.44 -4.42 -3.93
C ILE A 102 -8.01 -3.29 -3.06
N VAL A 103 -7.15 -2.43 -2.54
CA VAL A 103 -7.53 -1.19 -1.83
C VAL A 103 -6.89 -0.03 -2.56
N ALA A 104 -7.69 0.90 -3.06
CA ALA A 104 -7.26 1.99 -3.91
C ALA A 104 -7.79 3.32 -3.39
N CYS A 105 -6.89 4.20 -2.96
CA CYS A 105 -7.22 5.57 -2.60
C CYS A 105 -7.27 6.47 -3.84
N ASN A 106 -8.03 7.55 -3.76
CA ASN A 106 -8.09 8.54 -4.84
C ASN A 106 -6.70 9.12 -5.14
N SER A 107 -6.31 9.16 -6.42
CA SER A 107 -5.01 9.72 -6.83
C SER A 107 -4.97 11.24 -6.77
N LYS A 108 -6.14 11.89 -6.81
CA LYS A 108 -6.27 13.32 -6.54
C LYS A 108 -6.22 13.51 -5.03
N LYS A 109 -5.30 14.34 -4.55
CA LYS A 109 -5.34 14.80 -3.16
C LYS A 109 -6.66 15.56 -2.98
N SER A 110 -7.45 15.19 -1.98
CA SER A 110 -8.59 15.96 -1.54
C SER A 110 -8.10 17.37 -1.20
N GLU A 111 -8.67 18.39 -1.85
CA GLU A 111 -8.39 19.81 -1.54
C GLU A 111 -8.79 20.17 -0.11
#